data_AF-A0A259JUA7-F1
#
_entry.id   AF-A0A259JUA7-F1
#
_cell.length_a   1.000
_cell.length_b   1.000
_cell.length_c   1.000
_cell.angle_alpha   90.00
_cell.angle_beta   90.00
_cell.angle_gamma   90.00
#
_symmetry.space_group_name_H-M   'P 1'
#
loop_
_entity.id
_entity.type
_entity.pdbx_description
1 polymer ?
#
loop_
_entity_poly.entity_id
_entity_poly.type
_entity_poly.pdbx_seq_one_letter_code
_entity_poly.pdbx_strand_id
1 'polypeptide(L)'
;TWSGFVYVAFVIDAYARRIVGWRVSRTAHAGFVLDALEQALHERRPVHRGGLVHHSDRGSQYVIIRYTERLGAAGIEPSVGSVGDSYDNALAETINGLYKAELIHRRGPWRSFEAVEFATLTWVDWFNNRRLLEPIGNIPPAEAEERYYAMLDEPAIAA
;
A
#
# COMPACT_ATOMS: atom_id res chain seq x y z
N THR A 1 -20.20 6.47 -5.30
CA THR A 1 -20.44 7.75 -6.01
C THR A 1 -21.89 7.76 -6.45
N TRP A 2 -22.40 8.88 -6.95
CA TRP A 2 -23.74 8.92 -7.55
C TRP A 2 -23.89 8.00 -8.77
N SER A 3 -22.77 7.53 -9.33
CA SER A 3 -22.71 6.59 -10.46
C SER A 3 -22.39 5.14 -10.08
N GLY A 4 -22.36 4.79 -8.79
CA GLY A 4 -22.14 3.41 -8.32
C GLY A 4 -20.97 3.23 -7.33
N PHE A 5 -20.62 1.97 -7.06
CA PHE A 5 -19.51 1.64 -6.15
C PHE A 5 -18.14 1.92 -6.77
N VAL A 6 -17.19 2.28 -5.92
CA VAL A 6 -15.79 2.51 -6.29
C VAL A 6 -14.93 1.68 -5.35
N TYR A 7 -13.98 0.96 -5.92
CA TYR A 7 -13.02 0.11 -5.23
C TYR A 7 -11.66 0.79 -5.17
N VAL A 8 -10.93 0.57 -4.09
CA VAL A 8 -9.57 1.12 -3.92
C VAL A 8 -8.68 0.02 -3.36
N ALA A 9 -7.49 -0.14 -3.93
CA ALA A 9 -6.43 -1.00 -3.43
C ALA A 9 -5.24 -0.15 -3.02
N PHE A 10 -4.53 -0.60 -1.98
CA PHE A 10 -3.29 -0.03 -1.49
C PHE A 10 -2.24 -1.13 -1.38
N VAL A 11 -1.00 -0.81 -1.73
CA VAL A 11 0.19 -1.58 -1.41
C VAL A 11 0.99 -0.73 -0.43
N ILE A 12 1.31 -1.32 0.71
CA ILE A 12 1.87 -0.61 1.86
C ILE A 12 3.21 -1.24 2.22
N ASP A 13 4.22 -0.40 2.41
CA ASP A 13 5.48 -0.79 3.05
C ASP A 13 5.23 -0.96 4.56
N ALA A 14 5.40 -2.18 5.06
CA ALA A 14 5.06 -2.51 6.45
C ALA A 14 5.98 -1.81 7.48
N TYR A 15 7.22 -1.54 7.10
CA TYR A 15 8.22 -0.93 7.97
C TYR A 15 7.95 0.58 8.14
N ALA A 16 7.95 1.33 7.04
CA ALA A 16 7.80 2.78 7.06
C ALA A 16 6.34 3.23 7.07
N ARG A 17 5.39 2.30 6.92
CA ARG A 17 3.95 2.56 6.76
C ARG A 17 3.63 3.38 5.50
N ARG A 18 4.55 3.47 4.55
CA ARG A 18 4.40 4.24 3.30
C ARG A 18 3.45 3.52 2.36
N ILE A 19 2.50 4.23 1.78
CA ILE A 19 1.71 3.72 0.66
C ILE A 19 2.58 3.82 -0.60
N VAL A 20 3.00 2.69 -1.13
CA VAL A 20 3.93 2.59 -2.26
C VAL A 20 3.23 2.26 -3.58
N GLY A 21 1.94 1.95 -3.53
CA GLY A 21 1.13 1.75 -4.73
C GLY A 21 -0.35 1.85 -4.39
N TRP A 22 -1.16 2.33 -5.31
CA TRP A 22 -2.61 2.41 -5.10
C TRP A 22 -3.37 2.46 -6.41
N ARG A 23 -4.62 2.02 -6.40
CA ARG A 23 -5.48 2.10 -7.59
C ARG A 23 -6.93 2.24 -7.20
N VAL A 24 -7.63 3.16 -7.87
CA VAL A 24 -9.09 3.30 -7.81
C VAL A 24 -9.71 2.62 -9.03
N SER A 25 -10.78 1.87 -8.83
CA SER A 25 -11.46 1.12 -9.88
C SER A 25 -12.98 1.24 -9.78
N ARG A 26 -13.65 1.22 -10.94
CA ARG A 26 -15.11 1.09 -11.02
C ARG A 26 -15.59 -0.35 -10.84
N THR A 27 -14.68 -1.32 -10.89
CA THR A 27 -15.00 -2.75 -10.82
C THR A 27 -14.11 -3.47 -9.82
N ALA A 28 -14.61 -4.56 -9.25
CA ALA A 28 -13.89 -5.43 -8.33
C ALA A 28 -12.99 -6.46 -9.05
N HIS A 29 -12.58 -6.23 -10.30
CA HIS A 29 -11.75 -7.19 -11.03
C HIS A 29 -10.31 -7.20 -10.52
N ALA A 30 -9.67 -8.36 -10.45
CA ALA A 30 -8.30 -8.49 -9.92
C ALA A 30 -7.26 -7.59 -10.62
N GLY A 31 -7.53 -7.13 -11.85
CA GLY A 31 -6.64 -6.26 -12.61
C GLY A 31 -6.27 -4.94 -11.91
N PHE A 32 -7.17 -4.32 -11.14
CA PHE A 32 -6.82 -3.04 -10.50
C PHE A 32 -5.85 -3.22 -9.31
N VAL A 33 -5.85 -4.42 -8.70
CA VAL A 33 -4.89 -4.77 -7.64
C VAL A 33 -3.49 -4.96 -8.25
N LEU A 34 -3.42 -5.59 -9.43
CA LEU A 34 -2.18 -5.67 -10.22
C LEU A 34 -1.64 -4.27 -10.56
N ASP A 35 -2.49 -3.33 -10.97
CA ASP A 35 -2.04 -1.96 -11.25
C ASP A 35 -1.40 -1.28 -10.03
N ALA A 36 -1.95 -1.51 -8.83
CA ALA A 36 -1.37 -0.99 -7.59
C ALA A 36 -0.01 -1.66 -7.28
N LEU A 37 0.12 -2.96 -7.54
CA LEU A 37 1.39 -3.68 -7.42
C LEU A 37 2.43 -3.17 -8.43
N GLU A 38 2.04 -2.92 -9.69
CA GLU A 38 2.97 -2.38 -10.70
C GLU A 38 3.50 -1.00 -10.32
N GLN A 39 2.64 -0.13 -9.77
CA GLN A 39 3.10 1.15 -9.22
C GLN A 39 4.17 0.94 -8.13
N ALA A 40 3.91 0.04 -7.18
CA ALA A 40 4.85 -0.27 -6.13
C ALA A 40 6.17 -0.83 -6.68
N LEU A 41 6.13 -1.75 -7.63
CA LEU A 41 7.33 -2.31 -8.24
C LEU A 41 8.13 -1.25 -9.00
N HIS A 42 7.45 -0.35 -9.71
CA HIS A 42 8.10 0.73 -10.44
C HIS A 42 8.77 1.75 -9.53
N GLU A 43 8.09 2.12 -8.43
CA GLU A 43 8.60 3.07 -7.43
C GLU A 43 9.76 2.46 -6.63
N ARG A 44 9.61 1.21 -6.18
CA ARG A 44 10.55 0.57 -5.25
C ARG A 44 11.76 -0.03 -5.92
N ARG A 45 11.66 -0.41 -7.20
CA ARG A 45 12.70 -1.08 -7.99
C ARG A 45 13.47 -2.11 -7.16
N PRO A 46 12.79 -3.14 -6.60
CA PRO A 46 13.43 -4.11 -5.72
C PRO A 46 14.60 -4.77 -6.46
N VAL A 47 15.82 -4.35 -6.14
CA VAL A 47 17.04 -4.90 -6.73
C VAL A 47 17.27 -6.23 -6.03
N HIS A 48 17.06 -7.35 -6.73
CA HIS A 48 17.25 -8.78 -6.43
C HIS A 48 17.95 -9.23 -5.11
N ARG A 49 17.70 -8.57 -3.99
CA ARG A 49 18.06 -8.96 -2.64
C ARG A 49 16.86 -9.76 -2.16
N GLY A 50 16.96 -11.09 -2.24
CA GLY A 50 15.91 -11.98 -1.78
C GLY A 50 15.46 -11.63 -0.35
N GLY A 51 14.25 -12.05 0.01
CA GLY A 51 13.65 -11.77 1.32
C GLY A 51 12.54 -10.71 1.31
N LEU A 52 12.18 -10.15 0.14
CA LEU A 52 10.97 -9.34 0.02
C LEU A 52 9.74 -10.26 0.02
N VAL A 53 8.90 -10.10 1.04
CA VAL A 53 7.65 -10.84 1.21
C VAL A 53 6.47 -9.92 0.89
N HIS A 54 5.54 -10.41 0.08
CA HIS A 54 4.26 -9.74 -0.15
C HIS A 54 3.16 -10.47 0.60
N HIS A 55 2.60 -9.81 1.61
CA HIS A 55 1.45 -10.31 2.35
C HIS A 55 0.15 -9.87 1.69
N SER A 56 -0.77 -10.81 1.47
CA SER A 56 -2.13 -10.50 1.02
C SER A 56 -3.13 -11.41 1.72
N ASP A 57 -4.27 -10.86 2.11
CA ASP A 57 -5.39 -11.68 2.60
C ASP A 57 -5.92 -12.61 1.50
N ARG A 58 -6.63 -13.66 1.92
CA ARG A 58 -7.25 -14.68 1.04
C ARG A 58 -8.46 -14.17 0.24
N GLY A 59 -8.43 -12.93 -0.23
CA GLY A 59 -9.40 -12.41 -1.19
C GLY A 59 -9.19 -13.03 -2.56
N SER A 60 -10.29 -13.42 -3.24
CA SER A 60 -10.24 -14.05 -4.58
C SER A 60 -9.51 -13.22 -5.64
N GLN A 61 -9.38 -11.91 -5.42
CA GLN A 61 -8.63 -10.97 -6.26
C GLN A 61 -7.11 -11.15 -6.14
N TYR A 62 -6.60 -11.46 -4.94
CA TYR A 62 -5.18 -11.63 -4.65
C TYR A 62 -4.68 -13.04 -4.94
N VAL A 63 -5.60 -14.01 -5.00
CA VAL A 63 -5.35 -15.42 -5.35
C VAL A 63 -5.36 -15.65 -6.87
N ILE A 64 -5.58 -14.62 -7.68
CA ILE A 64 -5.60 -14.76 -9.15
C ILE A 64 -4.18 -15.16 -9.63
N ILE A 65 -4.12 -16.15 -10.51
CA ILE A 65 -2.87 -16.72 -11.07
C ILE A 65 -1.91 -15.61 -11.53
N ARG A 66 -2.41 -14.60 -12.25
CA ARG A 66 -1.59 -13.49 -12.76
C ARG A 66 -0.92 -12.66 -11.67
N TYR A 67 -1.53 -12.55 -10.49
CA TYR A 67 -0.96 -11.81 -9.36
C TYR A 67 0.22 -12.56 -8.76
N THR A 68 0.02 -13.85 -8.48
CA THR A 68 1.09 -14.72 -7.98
C THR A 68 2.23 -14.87 -9.00
N GLU A 69 1.92 -15.03 -10.30
CA GLU A 69 2.91 -15.05 -11.38
C GLU A 69 3.72 -13.76 -11.43
N ARG A 70 3.06 -12.60 -11.28
CA ARG A 70 3.74 -11.31 -11.33
C ARG A 70 4.67 -11.09 -10.14
N LEU A 71 4.28 -11.53 -8.95
CA LEU A 71 5.13 -11.56 -7.75
C LEU A 71 6.36 -12.44 -7.99
N GLY A 72 6.17 -13.64 -8.53
CA GLY A 72 7.27 -14.55 -8.91
C GLY A 72 8.22 -13.91 -9.92
N ALA A 73 7.69 -13.23 -10.95
CA ALA A 73 8.50 -12.52 -11.94
C ALA A 73 9.28 -11.33 -11.35
N ALA A 74 8.81 -10.73 -10.25
CA ALA A 74 9.52 -9.70 -9.49
C ALA A 74 10.53 -10.27 -8.48
N GLY A 75 10.59 -11.60 -8.31
CA GLY A 75 11.39 -12.24 -7.26
C GLY A 75 10.85 -12.00 -5.84
N ILE A 76 9.54 -11.79 -5.70
CA ILE A 76 8.86 -11.54 -4.42
C ILE A 76 8.20 -12.83 -3.94
N GLU A 77 8.43 -13.18 -2.68
CA GLU A 77 7.81 -14.34 -2.06
C GLU A 77 6.38 -14.00 -1.62
N PRO A 78 5.34 -14.68 -2.15
CA PRO A 78 3.99 -14.50 -1.67
C PRO A 78 3.84 -15.16 -0.30
N SER A 79 3.44 -14.39 0.71
CA SER A 79 2.90 -14.93 1.95
C SER A 79 1.38 -14.77 1.94
N VAL A 80 0.68 -15.89 1.89
CA VAL A 80 -0.77 -15.94 2.08
C VAL A 80 -0.98 -16.40 3.50
N GLY A 81 -1.46 -15.50 4.38
CA GLY A 81 -1.49 -15.71 5.82
C GLY A 81 -1.87 -17.14 6.22
N SER A 82 -1.08 -17.72 7.11
CA SER A 82 -1.54 -18.86 7.90
C SER A 82 -2.63 -18.36 8.88
N VAL A 83 -3.44 -19.26 9.44
CA VAL A 83 -4.45 -18.84 10.45
C VAL A 83 -3.69 -18.23 11.65
N GLY A 84 -3.60 -16.90 11.74
CA GLY A 84 -2.91 -16.21 12.82
C GLY A 84 -2.06 -14.98 12.49
N ASP A 85 -1.82 -14.61 11.22
CA ASP A 85 -1.01 -13.42 10.85
C ASP A 85 -1.78 -12.09 10.96
N SER A 86 -2.31 -11.81 12.15
CA SER A 86 -3.20 -10.68 12.43
C SER A 86 -2.56 -9.30 12.25
N TYR A 87 -1.23 -9.18 12.30
CA TYR A 87 -0.55 -7.89 12.31
C TYR A 87 -0.53 -7.19 10.95
N ASP A 88 -0.24 -7.91 9.86
CA ASP A 88 -0.20 -7.33 8.52
C ASP A 88 -1.62 -6.98 8.03
N ASN A 89 -2.58 -7.86 8.32
CA ASN A 89 -3.99 -7.54 8.09
C ASN A 89 -4.44 -6.33 8.92
N ALA A 90 -4.05 -6.25 10.21
CA ALA A 90 -4.39 -5.09 11.04
C ALA A 90 -3.79 -3.78 10.51
N LEU A 91 -2.58 -3.81 9.93
CA LEU A 91 -1.99 -2.65 9.25
C LEU A 91 -2.85 -2.22 8.05
N ALA A 92 -3.19 -3.15 7.17
CA ALA A 92 -4.00 -2.87 5.99
C ALA A 92 -5.40 -2.36 6.38
N GLU A 93 -6.05 -2.99 7.36
CA GLU A 93 -7.34 -2.59 7.91
C GLU A 93 -7.30 -1.19 8.53
N THR A 94 -6.23 -0.85 9.24
CA THR A 94 -6.02 0.48 9.81
C THR A 94 -5.98 1.55 8.72
N ILE A 95 -5.17 1.35 7.68
CA ILE A 95 -5.06 2.31 6.58
C ILE A 95 -6.39 2.43 5.82
N ASN A 96 -7.07 1.31 5.56
CA ASN A 96 -8.40 1.30 4.95
C ASN A 96 -9.43 2.07 5.79
N GLY A 97 -9.40 1.91 7.12
CA GLY A 97 -10.25 2.62 8.06
C GLY A 97 -10.01 4.13 8.04
N LEU A 98 -8.74 4.55 8.09
CA LEU A 98 -8.32 5.95 8.02
C LEU A 98 -8.76 6.59 6.70
N TYR A 99 -8.49 5.93 5.58
CA TYR A 99 -8.91 6.38 4.25
C TYR A 99 -10.42 6.60 4.17
N LYS A 100 -11.21 5.65 4.66
CA LYS A 100 -12.67 5.75 4.68
C LYS A 100 -13.14 6.91 5.57
N ALA A 101 -12.62 7.02 6.78
CA ALA A 101 -13.04 8.03 7.74
C ALA A 101 -12.66 9.46 7.32
N GLU A 102 -11.40 9.67 6.92
CA GLU A 102 -10.83 11.00 6.72
C GLU A 102 -11.09 11.56 5.32
N LEU A 103 -11.18 10.70 4.32
CA LEU A 103 -11.43 11.10 2.95
C LEU A 103 -12.86 10.78 2.54
N ILE A 104 -13.22 9.50 2.47
CA ILE A 104 -14.46 9.08 1.79
C ILE A 104 -15.71 9.58 2.50
N HIS A 105 -15.82 9.38 3.82
CA HIS A 105 -16.98 9.81 4.60
C HIS A 105 -16.98 11.31 4.83
N ARG A 106 -15.81 11.90 5.15
CA ARG A 106 -15.70 13.32 5.48
C ARG A 106 -15.93 14.26 4.29
N ARG A 107 -15.52 13.88 3.08
CA ARG A 107 -15.63 14.72 1.87
C ARG A 107 -16.74 14.28 0.92
N GLY A 108 -17.43 13.18 1.23
CA GLY A 108 -18.60 12.76 0.48
C GLY A 108 -19.79 13.72 0.64
N PRO A 109 -20.84 13.58 -0.18
CA PRO A 109 -21.03 12.57 -1.22
C PRO A 109 -20.22 12.84 -2.50
N TRP A 110 -19.78 11.78 -3.17
CA TRP A 110 -18.92 11.84 -4.34
C TRP A 110 -19.70 11.84 -5.66
N ARG A 111 -19.49 12.88 -6.47
CA ARG A 111 -20.19 13.08 -7.75
C ARG A 111 -19.72 12.18 -8.88
N SER A 112 -18.44 11.83 -8.92
CA SER A 112 -17.87 11.01 -10.01
C SER A 112 -16.73 10.10 -9.52
N PHE A 113 -16.33 9.16 -10.37
CA PHE A 113 -15.17 8.32 -10.14
C PHE A 113 -13.87 9.14 -10.13
N GLU A 114 -13.74 10.08 -11.06
CA GLU A 114 -12.58 10.96 -11.23
C GLU A 114 -12.38 11.83 -9.99
N ALA A 115 -13.47 12.27 -9.35
CA ALA A 115 -13.41 13.03 -8.11
C ALA A 115 -12.84 12.18 -6.96
N VAL A 116 -13.20 10.89 -6.89
CA VAL A 116 -12.62 9.97 -5.91
C VAL A 116 -11.14 9.74 -6.23
N GLU A 117 -10.80 9.42 -7.47
CA GLU A 117 -9.42 9.15 -7.90
C GLU A 117 -8.47 10.31 -7.61
N PHE A 118 -8.87 11.54 -7.94
CA PHE A 118 -8.09 12.73 -7.64
C PHE A 118 -7.95 12.99 -6.13
N ALA A 119 -9.02 12.73 -5.38
CA ALA A 119 -8.98 12.87 -3.93
C ALA A 119 -8.12 11.78 -3.27
N THR A 120 -8.12 10.55 -3.81
CA THR A 120 -7.23 9.46 -3.37
C THR A 120 -5.78 9.85 -3.60
N LEU A 121 -5.43 10.33 -4.80
CA LEU A 121 -4.08 10.84 -5.09
C LEU A 121 -3.64 11.87 -4.05
N THR A 122 -4.49 12.88 -3.80
CA THR A 122 -4.19 13.95 -2.84
C THR A 122 -4.06 13.44 -1.41
N TRP A 123 -4.89 12.47 -1.02
CA TRP A 123 -4.83 11.88 0.32
C TRP A 123 -3.60 11.01 0.51
N VAL A 124 -3.22 10.21 -0.50
CA VAL A 124 -1.99 9.39 -0.46
C VAL A 124 -0.75 10.27 -0.35
N ASP A 125 -0.66 11.35 -1.14
CA ASP A 125 0.44 12.32 -1.02
C ASP A 125 0.52 12.91 0.39
N TRP A 126 -0.60 13.40 0.93
CA TRP A 126 -0.64 13.92 2.30
C TRP A 126 -0.28 12.86 3.34
N PHE A 127 -0.79 11.63 3.17
CA PHE A 127 -0.53 10.52 4.08
C PHE A 127 0.97 10.20 4.12
N ASN A 128 1.62 10.08 2.97
CA ASN A 128 3.04 9.74 2.89
C ASN A 128 3.96 10.88 3.34
N ASN A 129 3.63 12.13 2.99
CA ASN A 129 4.58 13.25 3.12
C ASN A 129 4.30 14.18 4.30
N ARG A 130 3.14 14.06 4.97
CA ARG A 130 2.73 15.03 6.02
C ARG A 130 2.06 14.40 7.24
N ARG A 131 1.46 13.21 7.13
CA ARG A 131 0.77 12.58 8.26
C ARG A 131 1.78 12.06 9.28
N LEU A 132 1.65 12.49 10.52
CA LEU A 132 2.44 11.93 11.62
C LEU A 132 1.81 10.64 12.12
N LEU A 133 2.63 9.60 12.29
CA LEU A 133 2.20 8.30 12.79
C LEU A 133 3.04 7.91 14.01
N GLU A 134 2.37 7.71 15.15
CA GLU A 134 3.01 7.29 16.40
C GLU A 134 3.88 6.01 16.25
N PRO A 135 3.43 4.95 15.54
CA PRO A 135 4.21 3.70 15.44
C PRO A 135 5.58 3.84 14.76
N ILE A 136 5.80 4.92 14.00
CA ILE A 136 7.08 5.21 13.32
C ILE A 136 7.80 6.42 13.94
N GLY A 137 7.42 6.83 15.16
CA GLY A 137 8.09 7.90 15.90
C GLY A 137 7.52 9.29 15.67
N ASN A 138 6.23 9.40 15.31
CA ASN A 138 5.55 10.68 15.05
C ASN A 138 6.18 11.51 13.91
N ILE A 139 6.62 10.84 12.85
CA ILE A 139 7.12 11.44 11.62
C ILE A 139 6.29 10.97 10.41
N PRO A 140 6.39 11.64 9.25
CA PRO A 140 5.79 11.17 8.00
C PRO A 140 6.36 9.81 7.53
N PRO A 141 5.55 8.94 6.91
CA PRO A 141 6.01 7.69 6.31
C PRO A 141 7.20 7.83 5.35
N ALA A 142 7.21 8.86 4.51
CA ALA A 142 8.32 9.13 3.59
C ALA A 142 9.61 9.45 4.34
N GLU A 143 9.53 10.17 5.46
CA GLU A 143 10.69 10.50 6.29
C GLU A 143 11.19 9.27 7.06
N ALA A 144 10.29 8.42 7.58
CA ALA A 144 10.68 7.18 8.23
C ALA A 144 11.44 6.24 7.28
N GLU A 145 11.00 6.18 6.03
CA GLU A 145 11.69 5.43 4.99
C GLU A 145 13.07 6.01 4.64
N GLU A 146 13.17 7.32 4.46
CA GLU A 146 14.45 7.99 4.18
C GLU A 146 15.46 7.72 5.29
N ARG A 147 15.02 7.81 6.55
CA ARG A 147 15.86 7.47 7.72
C ARG A 147 16.34 6.03 7.71
N TYR A 148 15.48 5.08 7.33
CA TYR A 148 15.86 3.67 7.24
C TYR A 148 16.98 3.44 6.22
N TYR A 149 16.84 3.99 5.01
CA TYR A 149 17.87 3.85 3.99
C TYR A 149 19.15 4.59 4.35
N ALA A 150 19.06 5.78 4.96
CA ALA A 150 20.22 6.49 5.48
C ALA A 150 21.01 5.65 6.51
N MET A 151 20.32 4.95 7.43
CA MET A 151 20.95 4.05 8.40
C MET A 151 21.60 2.81 7.76
N LEU A 152 21.06 2.32 6.64
CA LEU A 152 21.66 1.21 5.91
C LEU A 152 22.90 1.62 5.09
N ASP A 153 22.93 2.88 4.64
CA ASP A 153 24.03 3.45 3.86
C ASP A 153 25.15 4.02 4.75
N GLU A 154 24.90 4.24 6.04
CA GLU A 154 25.98 4.48 7.02
C GLU A 154 26.83 3.20 7.14
N PRO A 155 28.11 3.22 6.72
CA PRO A 155 28.98 2.09 6.99
C PRO A 155 29.05 1.90 8.51
N ALA A 156 29.15 0.66 8.96
CA ALA A 156 29.40 0.33 10.36
C ALA A 156 30.71 0.99 10.83
N ILE A 157 30.67 2.26 11.19
CA ILE A 157 31.78 2.99 11.78
C ILE A 157 31.78 2.62 13.26
N ALA A 158 32.64 1.65 13.53
CA ALA A 158 33.37 1.44 14.78
C ALA A 158 32.55 1.30 16.09
N ALA A 159 32.57 0.08 16.61
CA ALA A 159 32.84 -0.18 18.03
C ALA A 159 33.87 -1.30 18.13
#